data_AF-A0A327KHV6-F1
#
_entry.id   AF-A0A327KHV6-F1
#
_cell.length_a   1.000
_cell.length_b   1.000
_cell.length_c   1.000
_cell.angle_alpha   90.00
_cell.angle_beta   90.00
_cell.angle_gamma   90.00
#
_symmetry.space_group_name_H-M   'P 1'
#
loop_
_entity.id
_entity.type
_entity.pdbx_description
1 polymer ?
#
loop_
_entity_poly.entity_id
_entity_poly.type
_entity_poly.pdbx_seq_one_letter_code
_entity_poly.pdbx_strand_id
1 'polypeptide(L)'
;MPPQQPDRLLDLFHHGHGFRAHRQPPSRPFPAPAVSGRRAVAGHGPHGAAATGRPRPHVVVLDLAQPDAVAHLRAALAERGAVAKYLVNNAGFGLLGVATSLDHGEQLAMIDLNVKALTALSLAFADDLVAQQGGLLNVGSLAGFVPGPGMAVYYATKAFVNSFSEALWRELGPKGVAVTVLCPGPVPTGFQARAGVTVSGLQSILTVTAADAAKAGYDALMGRRRMVVPGRLANLVPLFARVLPRRTMIALIASTQIRRLGPGGGL
;
A
#
# COMPACT_ATOMS: atom_id res chain seq x y z
N MET A 1 -9.68 26.31 -25.76
CA MET A 1 -9.53 25.36 -24.64
C MET A 1 -8.04 25.10 -24.46
N PRO A 2 -7.42 25.49 -23.33
CA PRO A 2 -6.03 25.10 -23.08
C PRO A 2 -5.96 23.57 -22.91
N PRO A 3 -4.88 22.92 -23.37
CA PRO A 3 -4.73 21.47 -23.24
C PRO A 3 -4.66 21.09 -21.76
N GLN A 4 -5.48 20.12 -21.34
CA GLN A 4 -5.40 19.54 -20.00
C GLN A 4 -4.00 18.95 -19.79
N GLN A 5 -3.29 19.43 -18.77
CA GLN A 5 -2.02 18.81 -18.36
C GLN A 5 -2.27 17.37 -17.91
N PRO A 6 -1.41 16.41 -18.25
CA PRO A 6 -1.57 15.02 -17.82
C PRO A 6 -1.54 14.93 -16.29
N ASP A 7 -2.48 14.19 -15.73
CA ASP A 7 -2.60 13.96 -14.28
C ASP A 7 -1.30 13.39 -13.69
N ARG A 8 -0.68 14.12 -12.77
CA ARG A 8 0.62 13.76 -12.17
C ARG A 8 0.40 12.91 -10.90
N LEU A 9 0.64 11.60 -11.05
CA LEU A 9 0.58 10.58 -9.99
C LEU A 9 1.97 10.34 -9.38
N LEU A 10 2.08 10.45 -8.06
CA LEU A 10 3.23 9.99 -7.27
C LEU A 10 2.85 8.66 -6.62
N ASP A 11 3.56 7.58 -6.99
CA ASP A 11 3.32 6.24 -6.48
C ASP A 11 4.58 5.66 -5.85
N LEU A 12 4.45 5.14 -4.63
CA LEU A 12 5.55 4.80 -3.75
C LEU A 12 5.57 3.27 -3.49
N PHE A 13 6.63 2.59 -3.93
CA PHE A 13 6.76 1.13 -3.86
C PHE A 13 7.98 0.66 -3.06
N HIS A 14 7.93 -0.59 -2.60
CA HIS A 14 9.02 -1.28 -1.92
C HIS A 14 9.33 -2.61 -2.65
N HIS A 15 10.61 -2.93 -2.96
CA HIS A 15 11.03 -4.18 -3.63
C HIS A 15 12.32 -4.79 -3.04
N GLY A 16 12.40 -6.13 -3.08
CA GLY A 16 13.61 -6.95 -2.81
C GLY A 16 14.34 -7.44 -4.08
N HIS A 17 15.52 -8.06 -3.92
CA HIS A 17 16.57 -8.30 -4.93
C HIS A 17 16.32 -9.41 -5.99
N GLY A 18 16.96 -9.27 -7.17
CA GLY A 18 17.27 -10.37 -8.13
C GLY A 18 16.67 -10.21 -9.55
N PHE A 19 17.49 -10.34 -10.61
CA PHE A 19 17.13 -10.11 -12.03
C PHE A 19 17.06 -11.43 -12.83
N ARG A 20 16.10 -11.56 -13.77
CA ARG A 20 16.25 -12.11 -15.14
C ARG A 20 15.01 -11.79 -15.98
N ALA A 21 15.24 -11.24 -17.18
CA ALA A 21 14.21 -10.69 -18.06
C ALA A 21 13.41 -11.77 -18.80
N HIS A 22 12.08 -11.62 -18.84
CA HIS A 22 11.23 -12.25 -19.86
C HIS A 22 10.21 -11.24 -20.39
N ARG A 23 10.09 -11.16 -21.73
CA ARG A 23 9.14 -10.31 -22.47
C ARG A 23 7.70 -10.73 -22.14
N GLN A 24 6.81 -9.76 -21.92
CA GLN A 24 5.37 -9.98 -21.71
C GLN A 24 4.54 -9.45 -22.91
N PRO A 25 3.43 -10.10 -23.30
CA PRO A 25 2.68 -9.78 -24.52
C PRO A 25 1.72 -8.57 -24.38
N PRO A 26 1.19 -8.04 -25.50
CA PRO A 26 0.54 -6.74 -25.58
C PRO A 26 -0.98 -6.83 -25.38
N SER A 27 -1.51 -6.51 -24.19
CA SER A 27 -2.96 -6.26 -24.05
C SER A 27 -3.42 -5.50 -22.78
N ARG A 28 -2.54 -4.82 -22.02
CA ARG A 28 -2.94 -4.21 -20.74
C ARG A 28 -2.85 -2.67 -20.70
N PRO A 29 -3.87 -1.98 -20.17
CA PRO A 29 -3.95 -0.52 -20.10
C PRO A 29 -3.06 0.10 -19.02
N PHE A 30 -2.26 -0.68 -18.30
CA PHE A 30 -1.23 -0.24 -17.36
C PHE A 30 -0.01 -1.16 -17.50
N PRO A 31 1.23 -0.64 -17.44
CA PRO A 31 2.40 -1.50 -17.32
C PRO A 31 2.27 -2.31 -16.04
N ALA A 32 2.46 -3.64 -16.14
CA ALA A 32 2.64 -4.46 -14.95
C ALA A 32 3.87 -3.93 -14.18
N PRO A 33 3.83 -3.82 -12.84
CA PRO A 33 4.97 -3.36 -12.07
C PRO A 33 6.15 -4.31 -12.33
N ALA A 34 7.18 -3.81 -13.00
CA ALA A 34 8.42 -4.52 -13.21
C ALA A 34 9.16 -4.60 -11.87
N VAL A 35 9.23 -5.80 -11.31
CA VAL A 35 9.72 -6.09 -9.96
C VAL A 35 11.25 -6.12 -9.94
N SER A 36 11.89 -5.12 -9.30
CA SER A 36 13.24 -5.19 -8.68
C SER A 36 13.71 -3.82 -8.11
N GLY A 37 14.04 -3.78 -6.80
CA GLY A 37 14.71 -2.66 -6.10
C GLY A 37 13.83 -1.52 -5.51
N ARG A 38 14.22 -1.00 -4.32
CA ARG A 38 13.59 0.10 -3.55
C ARG A 38 13.41 1.35 -4.44
N ARG A 39 12.21 1.62 -4.97
CA ARG A 39 11.97 2.67 -5.98
C ARG A 39 10.69 3.45 -5.66
N ALA A 40 10.77 4.77 -5.58
CA ALA A 40 9.63 5.67 -5.70
C ALA A 40 9.47 6.08 -7.17
N VAL A 41 8.24 6.17 -7.68
CA VAL A 41 7.95 6.64 -9.04
C VAL A 41 7.27 8.00 -8.93
N ALA A 42 7.96 9.05 -9.34
CA ALA A 42 7.49 10.42 -9.24
C ALA A 42 7.01 10.93 -10.60
N GLY A 43 5.74 10.69 -10.95
CA GLY A 43 5.04 11.46 -11.98
C GLY A 43 5.52 11.32 -13.43
N HIS A 44 4.65 11.80 -14.33
CA HIS A 44 4.86 11.83 -15.78
C HIS A 44 5.25 13.26 -16.20
N GLY A 45 6.42 13.41 -16.82
CA GLY A 45 6.86 14.65 -17.47
C GLY A 45 6.89 14.51 -19.00
N PRO A 46 7.00 15.63 -19.74
CA PRO A 46 6.74 15.66 -21.19
C PRO A 46 7.90 15.15 -22.07
N HIS A 47 8.94 14.51 -21.52
CA HIS A 47 10.11 14.13 -22.33
C HIS A 47 10.40 12.64 -22.27
N GLY A 48 10.09 11.98 -23.40
CA GLY A 48 10.49 10.62 -23.72
C GLY A 48 9.30 9.71 -24.02
N ALA A 49 8.81 9.73 -25.26
CA ALA A 49 7.86 8.74 -25.73
C ALA A 49 8.53 7.35 -25.72
N ALA A 50 7.97 6.40 -24.98
CA ALA A 50 8.19 4.98 -25.25
C ALA A 50 7.31 4.55 -26.43
N ALA A 51 7.61 3.40 -27.04
CA ALA A 51 7.00 2.84 -28.25
C ALA A 51 5.46 2.60 -28.21
N THR A 52 4.76 3.13 -27.21
CA THR A 52 3.31 3.04 -26.98
C THR A 52 2.62 4.40 -26.84
N GLY A 53 3.31 5.52 -27.12
CA GLY A 53 2.72 6.88 -27.09
C GLY A 53 2.43 7.43 -25.68
N ARG A 54 2.79 6.68 -24.62
CA ARG A 54 2.64 7.15 -23.23
C ARG A 54 3.94 7.80 -22.73
N PRO A 55 3.85 8.90 -21.97
CA PRO A 55 5.02 9.50 -21.34
C PRO A 55 5.66 8.49 -20.38
N ARG A 56 7.00 8.42 -20.37
CA ARG A 56 7.73 7.54 -19.46
C ARG A 56 7.58 8.02 -18.01
N PRO A 57 7.45 7.10 -17.05
CA PRO A 57 7.46 7.47 -15.64
C PRO A 57 8.86 7.97 -15.23
N HIS A 58 8.92 9.00 -14.38
CA HIS A 58 10.17 9.34 -13.71
C HIS A 58 10.32 8.54 -12.43
N VAL A 59 11.54 8.07 -12.18
CA VAL A 59 11.85 7.18 -11.07
C VAL A 59 12.85 7.87 -10.16
N VAL A 60 12.53 7.94 -8.87
CA VAL A 60 13.41 8.43 -7.80
C VAL A 60 13.70 7.24 -6.89
N VAL A 61 14.97 6.86 -6.78
CA VAL A 61 15.39 5.76 -5.91
C VAL A 61 15.65 6.36 -4.53
N LEU A 62 14.88 5.92 -3.53
CA LEU A 62 14.93 6.47 -2.20
C LEU A 62 14.48 5.43 -1.17
N ASP A 63 15.09 5.49 0.02
CA ASP A 63 14.59 4.77 1.18
C ASP A 63 13.61 5.66 1.96
N LEU A 64 12.33 5.29 1.93
CA LEU A 64 11.25 6.08 2.53
C LEU A 64 11.26 6.06 4.07
N ALA A 65 12.01 5.14 4.69
CA ALA A 65 12.17 5.12 6.13
C ALA A 65 13.16 6.18 6.64
N GLN A 66 13.91 6.84 5.75
CA GLN A 66 14.86 7.88 6.14
C GLN A 66 14.16 9.20 6.49
N PRO A 67 14.62 9.93 7.51
CA PRO A 67 14.00 11.18 7.95
C PRO A 67 13.91 12.27 6.86
N ASP A 68 14.85 12.27 5.90
CA ASP A 68 14.95 13.24 4.81
C ASP A 68 14.19 12.83 3.54
N ALA A 69 13.51 11.68 3.55
CA ALA A 69 12.88 11.12 2.36
C ALA A 69 11.84 12.08 1.73
N VAL A 70 11.03 12.72 2.57
CA VAL A 70 10.04 13.71 2.13
C VAL A 70 10.71 14.91 1.46
N ALA A 71 11.82 15.40 2.04
CA ALA A 71 12.56 16.54 1.50
C ALA A 71 13.16 16.20 0.14
N HIS A 72 13.76 15.01 0.00
CA HIS A 72 14.28 14.53 -1.28
C HIS A 72 13.21 14.39 -2.35
N LEU A 73 12.03 13.87 -2.01
CA LEU A 73 10.91 13.78 -2.96
C LEU A 73 10.40 15.17 -3.38
N ARG A 74 10.28 16.12 -2.43
CA ARG A 74 9.89 17.50 -2.73
C ARG A 74 10.91 18.20 -3.63
N ALA A 75 12.20 18.04 -3.37
CA ALA A 75 13.26 18.57 -4.22
C ALA A 75 13.20 17.99 -5.64
N ALA A 76 13.06 16.66 -5.77
CA ALA A 76 12.95 15.99 -7.06
C ALA A 76 11.72 16.41 -7.88
N LEU A 77 10.61 16.76 -7.22
CA LEU A 77 9.42 17.33 -7.86
C LEU A 77 9.65 18.81 -8.27
N ALA A 78 10.26 19.60 -7.39
CA ALA A 78 10.54 21.02 -7.63
C ALA A 78 11.50 21.24 -8.80
N GLU A 79 12.58 20.46 -8.89
CA GLU A 79 13.54 20.46 -10.03
C GLU A 79 12.86 20.25 -11.38
N ARG A 80 11.66 19.65 -11.36
CA ARG A 80 10.87 19.31 -12.56
C ARG A 80 9.69 20.24 -12.78
N GLY A 81 9.53 21.28 -11.96
CA GLY A 81 8.33 22.13 -11.97
C GLY A 81 7.06 21.30 -11.81
N ALA A 82 7.10 20.29 -10.92
CA ALA A 82 6.00 19.37 -10.68
C ALA A 82 5.40 19.51 -9.29
N VAL A 83 4.07 19.39 -9.26
CA VAL A 83 3.26 19.34 -8.04
C VAL A 83 2.49 18.03 -8.05
N ALA A 84 2.42 17.36 -6.89
CA ALA A 84 1.69 16.11 -6.76
C ALA A 84 0.19 16.39 -6.77
N LYS A 85 -0.53 15.85 -7.76
CA LYS A 85 -1.99 15.85 -7.77
C LYS A 85 -2.57 14.60 -7.12
N TYR A 86 -1.91 13.46 -7.28
CA TYR A 86 -2.31 12.23 -6.61
C TYR A 86 -1.12 11.61 -5.89
N LEU A 87 -1.33 11.15 -4.67
CA LEU A 87 -0.35 10.44 -3.86
C LEU A 87 -0.86 9.04 -3.52
N VAL A 88 -0.05 8.02 -3.80
CA VAL A 88 -0.31 6.63 -3.43
C VAL A 88 0.76 6.14 -2.46
N ASN A 89 0.35 5.93 -1.21
CA ASN A 89 1.19 5.31 -0.19
C ASN A 89 0.99 3.79 -0.21
N ASN A 90 1.79 3.10 -1.01
CA ASN A 90 1.73 1.65 -1.16
C ASN A 90 2.90 0.91 -0.47
N ALA A 91 4.04 1.56 -0.29
CA ALA A 91 5.23 0.95 0.31
C ALA A 91 4.96 0.38 1.72
N GLY A 92 5.43 -0.84 1.96
CA GLY A 92 5.35 -1.49 3.26
C GLY A 92 5.74 -2.96 3.21
N PHE A 93 5.93 -3.56 4.39
CA PHE A 93 6.23 -4.99 4.53
C PHE A 93 5.63 -5.57 5.82
N GLY A 94 5.72 -6.89 5.97
CA GLY A 94 5.30 -7.64 7.14
C GLY A 94 6.29 -8.75 7.47
N LEU A 95 6.17 -9.32 8.65
CA LEU A 95 6.96 -10.46 9.14
C LEU A 95 6.02 -11.47 9.77
N LEU A 96 6.20 -12.75 9.45
CA LEU A 96 5.54 -13.88 10.09
C LEU A 96 6.47 -14.50 11.14
N GLY A 97 6.00 -14.60 12.38
CA GLY A 97 6.70 -15.22 13.49
C GLY A 97 6.10 -14.84 14.84
N VAL A 98 6.51 -15.56 15.89
CA VAL A 98 6.22 -15.16 17.27
C VAL A 98 6.93 -13.83 17.53
N ALA A 99 6.19 -12.80 17.94
CA ALA A 99 6.70 -11.43 18.02
C ALA A 99 7.95 -11.29 18.90
N THR A 100 8.02 -12.05 20.00
CA THR A 100 9.16 -12.08 20.92
C THR A 100 10.38 -12.83 20.40
N SER A 101 10.24 -13.54 19.28
CA SER A 101 11.31 -14.31 18.61
C SER A 101 11.78 -13.66 17.31
N LEU A 102 11.03 -12.67 16.81
CA LEU A 102 11.41 -11.91 15.62
C LEU A 102 12.45 -10.84 15.97
N ASP A 103 13.32 -10.52 15.02
CA ASP A 103 14.29 -9.44 15.19
C ASP A 103 13.59 -8.11 15.55
N HIS A 104 14.09 -7.45 16.59
CA HIS A 104 13.50 -6.20 17.07
C HIS A 104 13.69 -5.06 16.07
N GLY A 105 14.85 -5.00 15.41
CA GLY A 105 15.17 -3.95 14.43
C GLY A 105 14.24 -4.00 13.22
N GLU A 106 14.04 -5.18 12.62
CA GLU A 106 13.12 -5.38 11.49
C GLU A 106 11.67 -5.10 11.87
N GLN A 107 11.26 -5.40 13.12
CA GLN A 107 9.94 -5.04 13.62
C GLN A 107 9.77 -3.52 13.76
N LEU A 108 10.76 -2.80 14.27
CA LEU A 108 10.72 -1.34 14.34
C LEU A 108 10.78 -0.68 12.96
N ALA A 109 11.59 -1.22 12.05
CA ALA A 109 11.65 -0.77 10.65
C ALA A 109 10.30 -0.92 9.93
N MET A 110 9.49 -1.91 10.33
CA MET A 110 8.12 -2.05 9.82
C MET A 110 7.22 -0.90 10.26
N ILE A 111 7.38 -0.41 11.49
CA ILE A 111 6.66 0.77 11.99
C ILE A 111 7.17 2.02 11.26
N ASP A 112 8.48 2.15 11.10
CA ASP A 112 9.08 3.30 10.40
C ASP A 112 8.54 3.42 8.97
N LEU A 113 8.48 2.31 8.22
CA LEU A 113 7.97 2.33 6.85
C LEU A 113 6.44 2.34 6.75
N ASN A 114 5.75 1.40 7.40
CA ASN A 114 4.29 1.25 7.22
C ASN A 114 3.49 2.39 7.87
N VAL A 115 4.05 3.03 8.92
CA VAL A 115 3.36 4.06 9.71
C VAL A 115 4.05 5.42 9.52
N LYS A 116 5.29 5.58 9.99
CA LYS A 116 5.90 6.92 10.05
C LYS A 116 6.07 7.54 8.67
N ALA A 117 6.63 6.79 7.71
CA ALA A 117 6.82 7.28 6.35
C ALA A 117 5.49 7.64 5.68
N LEU A 118 4.49 6.75 5.76
CA LEU A 118 3.15 6.98 5.21
C LEU A 118 2.53 8.26 5.81
N THR A 119 2.58 8.42 7.14
CA THR A 119 2.04 9.60 7.82
C THR A 119 2.79 10.87 7.39
N ALA A 120 4.13 10.85 7.39
CA ALA A 120 4.93 11.99 6.99
C ALA A 120 4.62 12.42 5.55
N LEU A 121 4.51 11.48 4.62
CA LEU A 121 4.16 11.75 3.23
C LEU A 121 2.73 12.30 3.08
N SER A 122 1.75 11.67 3.73
CA SER A 122 0.35 12.16 3.68
C SER A 122 0.22 13.59 4.19
N LEU A 123 0.86 13.92 5.31
CA LEU A 123 0.81 15.25 5.89
C LEU A 123 1.61 16.25 5.06
N ALA A 124 2.81 15.89 4.61
CA ALA A 124 3.67 16.79 3.86
C ALA A 124 3.08 17.19 2.51
N PHE A 125 2.34 16.31 1.84
CA PHE A 125 1.72 16.61 0.54
C PHE A 125 0.26 17.10 0.67
N ALA A 126 -0.30 17.24 1.87
CA ALA A 126 -1.72 17.57 2.06
C ALA A 126 -2.10 18.89 1.37
N ASP A 127 -1.29 19.95 1.52
CA ASP A 127 -1.56 21.26 0.91
C ASP A 127 -1.50 21.22 -0.61
N ASP A 128 -0.57 20.45 -1.18
CA ASP A 128 -0.47 20.24 -2.63
C ASP A 128 -1.73 19.54 -3.15
N LEU A 129 -2.20 18.50 -2.45
CA LEU A 129 -3.42 17.78 -2.81
C LEU A 129 -4.66 18.68 -2.71
N VAL A 130 -4.74 19.56 -1.71
CA VAL A 130 -5.83 20.55 -1.58
C VAL A 130 -5.79 21.53 -2.75
N ALA A 131 -4.64 22.11 -3.04
CA ALA A 131 -4.48 23.07 -4.13
C ALA A 131 -4.81 22.47 -5.50
N GLN A 132 -4.52 21.19 -5.71
CA GLN A 132 -4.78 20.47 -6.96
C GLN A 132 -6.17 19.80 -7.01
N GLN A 133 -6.98 19.91 -5.94
CA GLN A 133 -8.22 19.13 -5.76
C GLN A 133 -8.02 17.65 -6.09
N GLY A 134 -6.91 17.13 -5.61
CA GLY A 134 -6.33 15.86 -5.97
C GLY A 134 -6.83 14.69 -5.14
N GLY A 135 -5.97 13.69 -4.93
CA GLY A 135 -6.32 12.56 -4.09
C GLY A 135 -5.18 11.82 -3.41
N LEU A 136 -5.52 11.16 -2.31
CA LEU A 136 -4.65 10.34 -1.48
C LEU A 136 -5.19 8.91 -1.41
N LEU A 137 -4.39 7.95 -1.85
CA LEU A 137 -4.68 6.52 -1.69
C LEU A 137 -3.67 5.89 -0.74
N ASN A 138 -4.16 5.40 0.39
CA ASN A 138 -3.34 4.65 1.34
C ASN A 138 -3.65 3.15 1.21
N VAL A 139 -2.60 2.33 1.08
CA VAL A 139 -2.76 0.86 1.04
C VAL A 139 -2.74 0.30 2.46
N GLY A 140 -3.95 0.16 3.01
CA GLY A 140 -4.24 -0.54 4.25
C GLY A 140 -4.20 -2.06 4.08
N SER A 141 -5.05 -2.76 4.84
CA SER A 141 -5.24 -4.22 4.70
C SER A 141 -6.50 -4.67 5.45
N LEU A 142 -7.05 -5.82 5.05
CA LEU A 142 -7.99 -6.56 5.90
C LEU A 142 -7.41 -6.90 7.29
N ALA A 143 -6.08 -7.07 7.38
CA ALA A 143 -5.38 -7.28 8.64
C ALA A 143 -5.58 -6.13 9.64
N GLY A 144 -5.87 -4.92 9.16
CA GLY A 144 -6.08 -3.76 10.03
C GLY A 144 -7.40 -3.77 10.80
N PHE A 145 -8.32 -4.71 10.54
CA PHE A 145 -9.60 -4.78 11.26
C PHE A 145 -9.59 -5.69 12.48
N VAL A 146 -8.56 -6.53 12.63
CA VAL A 146 -8.50 -7.55 13.69
C VAL A 146 -7.09 -7.64 14.27
N PRO A 147 -6.88 -8.26 15.45
CA PRO A 147 -5.55 -8.63 15.90
C PRO A 147 -4.99 -9.83 15.11
N GLY A 148 -3.67 -9.89 14.92
CA GLY A 148 -3.02 -10.97 14.18
C GLY A 148 -1.86 -11.64 14.91
N PRO A 149 -2.12 -12.64 15.77
CA PRO A 149 -1.08 -13.46 16.37
C PRO A 149 -0.20 -14.12 15.31
N GLY A 150 1.12 -14.01 15.46
CA GLY A 150 2.09 -14.43 14.44
C GLY A 150 2.48 -13.34 13.44
N MET A 151 1.77 -12.20 13.39
CA MET A 151 2.12 -11.02 12.59
C MET A 151 1.75 -9.73 13.34
N ALA A 152 2.03 -9.68 14.65
CA ALA A 152 1.45 -8.70 15.56
C ALA A 152 1.70 -7.23 15.14
N VAL A 153 2.96 -6.90 14.85
CA VAL A 153 3.35 -5.54 14.43
C VAL A 153 2.71 -5.18 13.08
N TYR A 154 2.69 -6.10 12.12
CA TYR A 154 2.06 -5.85 10.81
C TYR A 154 0.57 -5.51 10.95
N TYR A 155 -0.20 -6.33 11.67
CA TYR A 155 -1.62 -6.07 11.90
C TYR A 155 -1.85 -4.74 12.61
N ALA A 156 -1.04 -4.41 13.62
CA ALA A 156 -1.09 -3.11 14.30
C ALA A 156 -0.81 -1.93 13.36
N THR A 157 0.21 -2.03 12.50
CA THR A 157 0.52 -0.97 11.52
C THR A 157 -0.63 -0.77 10.53
N LYS A 158 -1.29 -1.84 10.08
CA LYS A 158 -2.44 -1.73 9.16
C LYS A 158 -3.70 -1.22 9.84
N ALA A 159 -3.88 -1.47 11.14
CA ALA A 159 -4.95 -0.86 11.92
C ALA A 159 -4.76 0.67 12.02
N PHE A 160 -3.52 1.13 12.26
CA PHE A 160 -3.17 2.55 12.20
C PHE A 160 -3.50 3.14 10.83
N VAL A 161 -3.02 2.54 9.74
CA VAL A 161 -3.24 3.06 8.38
C VAL A 161 -4.72 3.15 8.04
N ASN A 162 -5.52 2.13 8.38
CA ASN A 162 -6.97 2.15 8.18
C ASN A 162 -7.61 3.33 8.93
N SER A 163 -7.34 3.46 10.23
CA SER A 163 -7.90 4.52 11.07
C SER A 163 -7.48 5.92 10.62
N PHE A 164 -6.19 6.11 10.35
CA PHE A 164 -5.61 7.39 9.92
C PHE A 164 -6.22 7.86 8.59
N SER A 165 -6.37 6.94 7.64
CA SER A 165 -6.91 7.28 6.32
C SER A 165 -8.39 7.65 6.36
N GLU A 166 -9.18 7.00 7.21
CA GLU A 166 -10.59 7.38 7.41
C GLU A 166 -10.74 8.76 8.05
N ALA A 167 -9.87 9.10 9.01
CA ALA A 167 -9.84 10.44 9.60
C ALA A 167 -9.48 11.49 8.54
N LEU A 168 -8.42 11.27 7.76
CA LEU A 168 -8.04 12.18 6.67
C LEU A 168 -9.13 12.33 5.60
N TRP A 169 -9.88 11.27 5.30
CA TRP A 169 -11.02 11.38 4.40
C TRP A 169 -12.06 12.38 4.92
N ARG A 170 -12.33 12.38 6.22
CA ARG A 170 -13.27 13.33 6.82
C ARG A 170 -12.71 14.75 6.86
N GLU A 171 -11.42 14.89 7.14
CA GLU A 171 -10.76 16.20 7.30
C GLU A 171 -10.47 16.91 5.97
N LEU A 172 -10.05 16.15 4.94
CA LEU A 172 -9.64 16.70 3.65
C LEU A 172 -10.76 16.66 2.60
N GLY A 173 -11.77 15.80 2.78
CA GLY A 173 -12.93 15.72 1.89
C GLY A 173 -13.62 17.06 1.63
N PRO A 174 -13.96 17.86 2.67
CA PRO A 174 -14.51 19.21 2.52
C PRO A 174 -13.57 20.19 1.81
N LYS A 175 -12.26 19.93 1.80
CA LYS A 175 -11.24 20.72 1.09
C LYS A 175 -11.05 20.29 -0.37
N GLY A 176 -11.90 19.39 -0.88
CA GLY A 176 -11.87 18.93 -2.26
C GLY A 176 -11.01 17.69 -2.53
N VAL A 177 -10.21 17.23 -1.57
CA VAL A 177 -9.32 16.06 -1.75
C VAL A 177 -10.11 14.74 -1.69
N ALA A 178 -9.90 13.86 -2.67
CA ALA A 178 -10.39 12.48 -2.60
C ALA A 178 -9.43 11.64 -1.75
N VAL A 179 -9.89 11.07 -0.64
CA VAL A 179 -9.05 10.18 0.18
C VAL A 179 -9.67 8.78 0.21
N THR A 180 -8.87 7.76 -0.03
CA THR A 180 -9.31 6.37 -0.03
C THR A 180 -8.31 5.50 0.70
N VAL A 181 -8.82 4.56 1.51
CA VAL A 181 -8.04 3.42 1.97
C VAL A 181 -8.41 2.15 1.19
N LEU A 182 -7.39 1.53 0.57
CA LEU A 182 -7.50 0.24 -0.08
C LEU A 182 -7.13 -0.85 0.95
N CYS A 183 -8.07 -1.74 1.27
CA CYS A 183 -7.91 -2.80 2.26
C CYS A 183 -7.97 -4.18 1.59
N PRO A 184 -6.91 -4.62 0.89
CA PRO A 184 -6.91 -5.91 0.23
C PRO A 184 -6.74 -7.05 1.24
N GLY A 185 -7.24 -8.23 0.85
CA GLY A 185 -6.78 -9.48 1.43
C GLY A 185 -5.38 -9.84 0.94
N PRO A 186 -4.93 -11.10 1.12
CA PRO A 186 -3.63 -11.53 0.63
C PRO A 186 -3.47 -11.25 -0.87
N VAL A 187 -2.33 -10.67 -1.28
CA VAL A 187 -2.02 -10.42 -2.69
C VAL A 187 -0.74 -11.19 -3.03
N PRO A 188 -0.74 -12.08 -4.03
CA PRO A 188 0.45 -12.82 -4.44
C PRO A 188 1.49 -11.88 -5.04
N THR A 189 2.44 -11.45 -4.22
CA THR A 189 3.51 -10.49 -4.57
C THR A 189 4.79 -10.82 -3.80
N GLY A 190 5.87 -10.08 -4.08
CA GLY A 190 7.10 -10.15 -3.27
C GLY A 190 6.90 -9.85 -1.77
N PHE A 191 5.75 -9.29 -1.37
CA PHE A 191 5.36 -9.16 0.04
C PHE A 191 5.29 -10.53 0.73
N GLN A 192 4.73 -11.55 0.09
CA GLN A 192 4.58 -12.88 0.69
C GLN A 192 5.93 -13.57 0.88
N ALA A 193 6.82 -13.43 -0.09
CA ALA A 193 8.19 -13.92 0.00
C ALA A 193 8.96 -13.26 1.14
N ARG A 194 8.84 -11.92 1.30
CA ARG A 194 9.48 -11.20 2.42
C ARG A 194 8.83 -11.50 3.76
N ALA A 195 7.50 -11.63 3.80
CA ALA A 195 6.77 -11.90 5.04
C ALA A 195 6.88 -13.37 5.48
N GLY A 196 7.42 -14.27 4.66
CA GLY A 196 7.48 -15.71 4.96
C GLY A 196 6.11 -16.40 4.93
N VAL A 197 5.13 -15.84 4.21
CA VAL A 197 3.74 -16.34 4.19
C VAL A 197 3.47 -17.12 2.89
N THR A 198 3.07 -18.38 3.01
CA THR A 198 2.46 -19.15 1.91
C THR A 198 0.93 -19.09 2.02
N VAL A 199 0.22 -18.75 0.94
CA VAL A 199 -1.25 -18.70 0.96
C VAL A 199 -1.84 -20.11 0.95
N SER A 200 -2.67 -20.45 1.94
CA SER A 200 -3.43 -21.71 1.96
C SER A 200 -4.76 -21.57 2.71
N GLY A 201 -5.72 -22.45 2.44
CA GLY A 201 -7.01 -22.52 3.16
C GLY A 201 -7.86 -21.26 3.01
N LEU A 202 -8.49 -20.78 4.11
CA LEU A 202 -9.40 -19.62 4.13
C LEU A 202 -8.79 -18.33 3.52
N GLN A 203 -7.47 -18.19 3.54
CA GLN A 203 -6.78 -17.04 2.95
C GLN A 203 -6.81 -17.02 1.42
N SER A 204 -6.95 -18.17 0.74
CA SER A 204 -7.05 -18.23 -0.72
C SER A 204 -8.35 -17.61 -1.22
N ILE A 205 -9.44 -17.76 -0.45
CA ILE A 205 -10.75 -17.18 -0.75
C ILE A 205 -10.73 -15.64 -0.61
N LEU A 206 -9.85 -15.13 0.26
CA LEU A 206 -9.63 -13.69 0.45
C LEU A 206 -8.55 -13.13 -0.48
N THR A 207 -7.92 -13.99 -1.28
CA THR A 207 -6.81 -13.57 -2.16
C THR A 207 -7.34 -12.83 -3.36
N VAL A 208 -6.69 -11.71 -3.68
CA VAL A 208 -6.98 -10.91 -4.88
C VAL A 208 -5.71 -10.70 -5.68
N THR A 209 -5.84 -10.55 -6.99
CA THR A 209 -4.68 -10.25 -7.83
C THR A 209 -4.21 -8.81 -7.58
N ALA A 210 -2.92 -8.54 -7.80
CA ALA A 210 -2.40 -7.18 -7.67
C ALA A 210 -3.09 -6.21 -8.66
N ALA A 211 -3.47 -6.70 -9.85
CA ALA A 211 -4.18 -5.91 -10.84
C ALA A 211 -5.59 -5.54 -10.38
N ASP A 212 -6.33 -6.49 -9.79
CA ASP A 212 -7.69 -6.23 -9.29
C ASP A 212 -7.65 -5.31 -8.07
N ALA A 213 -6.67 -5.48 -7.18
CA ALA A 213 -6.48 -4.59 -6.03
C ALA A 213 -6.16 -3.15 -6.49
N ALA A 214 -5.24 -2.99 -7.45
CA ALA A 214 -4.88 -1.70 -8.01
C ALA A 214 -6.09 -1.03 -8.70
N LYS A 215 -6.83 -1.80 -9.52
CA LYS A 215 -8.04 -1.29 -10.19
C LYS A 215 -9.10 -0.86 -9.18
N ALA A 216 -9.37 -1.68 -8.17
CA ALA A 216 -10.36 -1.36 -7.14
C ALA A 216 -9.97 -0.11 -6.33
N GLY A 217 -8.69 0.04 -5.99
CA GLY A 217 -8.16 1.24 -5.35
C GLY A 217 -8.32 2.49 -6.21
N TYR A 218 -7.95 2.39 -7.48
CA TYR A 218 -8.10 3.48 -8.46
C TYR A 218 -9.56 3.90 -8.64
N ASP A 219 -10.45 2.94 -8.93
CA ASP A 219 -11.88 3.21 -9.15
C ASP A 219 -12.51 3.84 -7.89
N ALA A 220 -12.11 3.38 -6.69
CA ALA A 220 -12.59 3.93 -5.44
C ALA A 220 -12.09 5.36 -5.18
N LEU A 221 -10.81 5.64 -5.47
CA LEU A 221 -10.24 6.99 -5.35
C LEU A 221 -10.93 7.96 -6.30
N MET A 222 -11.08 7.58 -7.57
CA MET A 222 -11.77 8.40 -8.57
C MET A 222 -13.25 8.60 -8.22
N GLY A 223 -13.89 7.58 -7.64
CA GLY A 223 -15.25 7.66 -7.10
C GLY A 223 -15.36 8.32 -5.73
N ARG A 224 -14.26 8.88 -5.19
CA ARG A 224 -14.20 9.56 -3.87
C ARG A 224 -14.70 8.72 -2.70
N ARG A 225 -14.56 7.39 -2.79
CA ARG A 225 -15.00 6.45 -1.75
C ARG A 225 -13.99 6.41 -0.61
N ARG A 226 -14.46 6.53 0.62
CA ARG A 226 -13.62 6.45 1.84
C ARG A 226 -12.76 5.18 1.89
N MET A 227 -13.35 4.02 1.56
CA MET A 227 -12.71 2.72 1.72
C MET A 227 -13.15 1.77 0.62
N VAL A 228 -12.25 0.88 0.21
CA VAL A 228 -12.54 -0.24 -0.68
C VAL A 228 -11.83 -1.51 -0.19
N VAL A 229 -12.59 -2.60 -0.14
CA VAL A 229 -12.07 -3.95 0.12
C VAL A 229 -12.33 -4.77 -1.16
N PRO A 230 -11.28 -5.12 -1.93
CA PRO A 230 -11.43 -5.96 -3.11
C PRO A 230 -11.85 -7.39 -2.72
N GLY A 231 -12.89 -7.91 -3.38
CA GLY A 231 -13.41 -9.27 -3.18
C GLY A 231 -14.74 -9.33 -2.42
N ARG A 232 -15.71 -10.09 -2.94
CA ARG A 232 -17.08 -10.15 -2.39
C ARG A 232 -17.14 -10.71 -0.98
N LEU A 233 -16.35 -11.75 -0.69
CA LEU A 233 -16.29 -12.38 0.63
C LEU A 233 -15.38 -11.60 1.60
N ALA A 234 -14.30 -11.01 1.07
CA ALA A 234 -13.40 -10.13 1.80
C ALA A 234 -14.13 -8.93 2.43
N ASN A 235 -15.12 -8.37 1.73
CA ASN A 235 -15.97 -7.29 2.23
C ASN A 235 -16.73 -7.61 3.53
N LEU A 236 -16.88 -8.88 3.90
CA LEU A 236 -17.57 -9.28 5.13
C LEU A 236 -16.65 -9.26 6.36
N VAL A 237 -15.32 -9.28 6.17
CA VAL A 237 -14.35 -9.32 7.27
C VAL A 237 -14.49 -8.10 8.21
N PRO A 238 -14.61 -6.85 7.73
CA PRO A 238 -14.84 -5.70 8.60
C PRO A 238 -16.14 -5.79 9.41
N LEU A 239 -17.19 -6.42 8.85
CA LEU A 239 -18.45 -6.63 9.57
C LEU A 239 -18.28 -7.66 10.69
N PHE A 240 -17.67 -8.81 10.40
CA PHE A 240 -17.42 -9.84 11.40
C PHE A 240 -16.47 -9.37 12.50
N ALA A 241 -15.47 -8.55 12.17
CA ALA A 241 -14.57 -7.94 13.13
C ALA A 241 -15.29 -7.08 14.18
N ARG A 242 -16.45 -6.52 13.85
CA ARG A 242 -17.25 -5.70 14.77
C ARG A 242 -18.18 -6.51 15.66
N VAL A 243 -18.62 -7.68 15.19
CA VAL A 243 -19.64 -8.50 15.87
C VAL A 243 -19.02 -9.62 16.70
N LEU A 244 -17.93 -10.22 16.24
CA LEU A 244 -17.34 -11.38 16.90
C LEU A 244 -16.57 -10.94 18.16
N PRO A 245 -16.76 -11.63 19.31
CA PRO A 245 -15.97 -11.36 20.50
C PRO A 245 -14.48 -11.42 20.22
N ARG A 246 -13.72 -10.43 20.71
CA ARG A 246 -12.29 -10.26 20.40
C ARG A 246 -11.46 -11.50 20.73
N ARG A 247 -11.80 -12.20 21.82
CA ARG A 247 -11.17 -13.49 22.21
C ARG A 247 -11.29 -14.56 21.13
N THR A 248 -12.48 -14.70 20.55
CA THR A 248 -12.77 -15.71 19.52
C THR A 248 -12.07 -15.35 18.23
N MET A 249 -12.03 -14.06 17.88
CA MET A 249 -11.30 -13.57 16.72
C MET A 249 -9.80 -13.87 16.84
N ILE A 250 -9.19 -13.58 17.99
CA ILE A 250 -7.77 -13.87 18.25
C ILE A 250 -7.49 -15.36 18.10
N ALA A 251 -8.31 -16.23 18.71
CA ALA A 251 -8.16 -17.67 18.60
C ALA A 251 -8.29 -18.18 17.15
N LEU A 252 -9.27 -17.66 16.40
CA LEU A 252 -9.47 -17.99 14.99
C LEU A 252 -8.24 -17.62 14.15
N ILE A 253 -7.76 -16.37 14.26
CA ILE A 253 -6.59 -15.93 13.50
C ILE A 253 -5.34 -16.72 13.92
N ALA A 254 -5.13 -16.94 15.23
CA ALA A 254 -4.02 -17.75 15.74
C ALA A 254 -4.01 -19.15 15.13
N SER A 255 -5.16 -19.83 15.07
CA SER A 255 -5.26 -21.18 14.49
C SER A 255 -4.85 -21.24 13.02
N THR A 256 -4.97 -20.14 12.27
CA THR A 256 -4.58 -20.07 10.86
C THR A 256 -3.11 -19.69 10.64
N GLN A 257 -2.56 -18.79 11.47
CA GLN A 257 -1.21 -18.25 11.30
C GLN A 257 -0.16 -19.03 12.10
N ILE A 258 -0.44 -19.37 13.35
CA ILE A 258 0.53 -20.01 14.26
C ILE A 258 0.70 -21.49 13.93
N ARG A 259 -0.35 -22.19 13.46
CA ARG A 259 -0.22 -23.58 12.96
C ARG A 259 0.81 -23.72 11.84
N ARG A 260 1.18 -22.62 11.16
CA ARG A 260 2.17 -22.60 10.08
C ARG A 260 3.61 -22.41 10.54
N LEU A 261 3.83 -22.07 11.81
CA LEU A 261 5.18 -21.92 12.38
C LEU A 261 5.84 -23.27 12.73
N GLY A 262 5.15 -24.39 12.49
CA GLY A 262 5.65 -25.74 12.78
C GLY A 262 5.71 -26.07 14.27
N PRO A 263 6.16 -27.28 14.65
CA PRO A 263 6.14 -27.77 16.04
C PRO A 263 7.04 -26.97 17.01
N GLY A 264 7.91 -26.08 16.53
CA GLY A 264 8.75 -25.20 17.37
C GLY A 264 8.26 -23.75 17.50
N GLY A 265 7.12 -23.39 16.90
CA GLY A 265 6.60 -22.02 16.88
C GLY A 265 5.25 -21.84 17.58
N GLY A 266 4.85 -22.79 18.41
CA GLY A 266 3.65 -22.68 19.24
C GLY A 266 3.86 -21.70 20.40
N LEU A 267 2.80 -20.93 20.71
CA LEU A 267 2.61 -20.36 22.04
C LEU A 267 2.29 -21.47 23.05
#